data_AF-A0A8J6K5I1-F1
#
_entry.id   AF-A0A8J6K5I1-F1
#
_cell.length_a   1.000
_cell.length_b   1.000
_cell.length_c   1.000
_cell.angle_alpha   90.00
_cell.angle_beta   90.00
_cell.angle_gamma   90.00
#
_symmetry.space_group_name_H-M   'P 1'
#
loop_
_entity.id
_entity.type
_entity.pdbx_description
1 polymer ?
#
loop_
_entity_poly.entity_id
_entity_poly.type
_entity_poly.pdbx_seq_one_letter_code
_entity_poly.pdbx_strand_id
1 'polypeptide(L)'
;MNISPLEQNSMDICAEEGDKPTVETNTSCGTCFSSDVPFQKKVDKLELTRTYEAQHTQSDIMLVSEFKQLKLEKEAQKNWDLFYKRNSTNFFKDRHWTTREFEELKTCREFENQRLTMLEAGCGVGNCLFPLLEEDHHIFIYACDFSPRAVQFVKQNPCYNPDTCKAFQCDLTKDSLTDNIPADSVDVVTLIFVLSAIHPDKMPLAVENIYKVMFPL
;
A
#
# COMPACT_ATOMS: atom_id res chain seq x y z
N MET A 1 -10.68 7.25 14.09
CA MET A 1 -9.92 6.98 12.85
C MET A 1 -10.90 7.01 11.68
N ASN A 2 -10.58 7.74 10.62
CA ASN A 2 -11.26 7.57 9.32
C ASN A 2 -10.44 6.56 8.54
N ILE A 3 -10.82 5.29 8.66
CA ILE A 3 -10.26 4.21 7.84
C ILE A 3 -11.02 4.30 6.51
N SER A 4 -10.32 4.33 5.37
CA SER A 4 -11.01 4.39 4.08
C SER A 4 -11.94 3.17 3.94
N PRO A 5 -13.10 3.27 3.26
CA PRO A 5 -14.01 2.14 3.12
C PRO A 5 -13.34 0.87 2.56
N LEU A 6 -12.27 1.01 1.76
CA LEU A 6 -11.46 -0.09 1.25
C LEU A 6 -10.56 -0.75 2.31
N GLU A 7 -9.96 0.05 3.19
CA GLU A 7 -9.13 -0.45 4.32
C GLU A 7 -10.00 -1.02 5.44
N GLN A 8 -11.16 -0.41 5.71
CA GLN A 8 -12.13 -0.90 6.68
C GLN A 8 -12.72 -2.21 6.17
N ASN A 9 -13.07 -2.31 4.89
CA ASN A 9 -13.49 -3.56 4.26
C ASN A 9 -12.37 -4.61 4.28
N SER A 10 -11.11 -4.26 4.01
CA SER A 10 -10.01 -5.22 4.05
C SER A 10 -9.72 -5.74 5.47
N MET A 11 -9.83 -4.89 6.50
CA MET A 11 -9.66 -5.26 7.91
C MET A 11 -10.90 -5.96 8.50
N ASP A 12 -12.11 -5.59 8.10
CA ASP A 12 -13.37 -6.24 8.54
C ASP A 12 -13.57 -7.59 7.86
N ILE A 13 -13.25 -7.74 6.56
CA ILE A 13 -13.13 -9.06 5.90
C ILE A 13 -12.14 -9.94 6.68
N CYS A 14 -11.07 -9.34 7.22
CA CYS A 14 -10.12 -10.10 8.03
C CYS A 14 -10.66 -10.55 9.40
N ALA A 15 -11.61 -9.81 9.98
CA ALA A 15 -12.13 -9.99 11.33
C ALA A 15 -13.45 -10.79 11.40
N GLU A 16 -14.29 -10.78 10.36
CA GLU A 16 -15.63 -11.39 10.41
C GLU A 16 -15.68 -12.88 10.03
N GLU A 17 -14.75 -13.41 9.23
CA GLU A 17 -14.79 -14.81 8.77
C GLU A 17 -13.99 -15.79 9.66
N GLY A 18 -14.12 -15.62 10.97
CA GLY A 18 -13.58 -16.54 11.99
C GLY A 18 -14.52 -17.70 12.35
N ASP A 19 -15.74 -17.74 11.81
CA ASP A 19 -16.71 -18.78 12.13
C ASP A 19 -17.64 -19.08 10.93
N LYS A 20 -17.66 -20.36 10.53
CA LYS A 20 -18.63 -21.09 9.66
C LYS A 20 -18.32 -21.39 8.18
N PRO A 21 -18.89 -22.51 7.66
CA PRO A 21 -18.27 -23.38 6.66
C PRO A 21 -18.78 -23.18 5.23
N THR A 22 -18.01 -23.75 4.29
CA THR A 22 -18.21 -23.87 2.84
C THR A 22 -19.59 -24.39 2.40
N VAL A 23 -20.24 -23.74 1.42
CA VAL A 23 -21.12 -24.38 0.41
C VAL A 23 -21.14 -23.57 -0.91
N GLU A 24 -20.73 -24.28 -1.97
CA GLU A 24 -21.20 -24.40 -3.36
C GLU A 24 -21.77 -23.26 -4.23
N THR A 25 -21.36 -23.40 -5.50
CA THR A 25 -21.72 -22.80 -6.78
C THR A 25 -23.21 -22.79 -7.15
N ASN A 26 -23.65 -21.81 -7.96
CA ASN A 26 -24.41 -22.07 -9.19
C ASN A 26 -24.66 -20.83 -10.07
N THR A 27 -25.08 -21.14 -11.30
CA THR A 27 -24.84 -20.50 -12.60
C THR A 27 -25.99 -19.61 -13.13
N SER A 28 -25.64 -18.75 -14.12
CA SER A 28 -26.50 -18.24 -15.23
C SER A 28 -27.49 -17.10 -14.89
N CYS A 29 -27.95 -16.20 -15.77
CA CYS A 29 -27.96 -16.01 -17.23
C CYS A 29 -28.50 -14.58 -17.51
N GLY A 30 -28.24 -13.98 -18.69
CA GLY A 30 -29.30 -13.24 -19.39
C GLY A 30 -29.10 -11.76 -19.76
N THR A 31 -28.61 -11.55 -20.99
CA THR A 31 -29.10 -10.63 -22.05
C THR A 31 -29.04 -9.09 -21.93
N CYS A 32 -28.29 -8.56 -22.90
CA CYS A 32 -28.23 -7.29 -23.64
C CYS A 32 -29.47 -6.36 -23.66
N PHE A 33 -29.25 -5.04 -23.65
CA PHE A 33 -30.00 -4.06 -24.46
C PHE A 33 -29.13 -2.81 -24.79
N SER A 34 -29.39 -2.27 -25.98
CA SER A 34 -28.60 -1.32 -26.76
C SER A 34 -28.60 0.16 -26.32
N SER A 35 -27.64 0.86 -26.93
CA SER A 35 -27.40 2.30 -27.09
C SER A 35 -28.60 3.26 -27.06
N ASP A 36 -28.44 4.41 -26.38
CA ASP A 36 -28.34 5.74 -27.01
C ASP A 36 -28.20 6.86 -25.95
N VAL A 37 -27.27 7.79 -26.17
CA VAL A 37 -27.00 8.98 -25.34
C VAL A 37 -27.46 10.23 -26.09
N PRO A 38 -28.08 11.21 -25.40
CA PRO A 38 -27.83 12.61 -25.77
C PRO A 38 -27.52 13.56 -24.60
N PHE A 39 -26.30 14.11 -24.64
CA PHE A 39 -25.87 15.51 -24.49
C PHE A 39 -26.42 16.45 -23.37
N GLN A 40 -25.52 16.68 -22.40
CA GLN A 40 -25.15 17.94 -21.72
C GLN A 40 -26.21 18.83 -21.02
N LYS A 41 -26.13 18.87 -19.67
CA LYS A 41 -26.18 20.13 -18.91
C LYS A 41 -24.96 20.19 -18.00
N LYS A 42 -24.10 21.20 -18.20
CA LYS A 42 -23.01 21.55 -17.28
C LYS A 42 -23.66 22.10 -16.01
N VAL A 43 -23.96 21.23 -15.06
CA VAL A 43 -24.16 21.62 -13.66
C VAL A 43 -22.76 21.79 -13.07
N ASP A 44 -22.54 22.88 -12.34
CA ASP A 44 -21.23 23.26 -11.82
C ASP A 44 -20.59 22.08 -11.07
N LYS A 45 -19.51 21.54 -11.64
CA LYS A 45 -18.83 20.34 -11.16
C LYS A 45 -18.41 20.51 -9.69
N LEU A 46 -18.13 21.75 -9.28
CA LEU A 46 -17.74 22.11 -7.91
C LEU A 46 -18.90 22.03 -6.90
N GLU A 47 -20.12 22.37 -7.29
CA GLU A 47 -21.31 22.25 -6.43
C GLU A 47 -21.77 20.79 -6.33
N LEU A 48 -21.67 20.04 -7.43
CA LEU A 48 -21.97 18.62 -7.45
C LEU A 48 -20.97 17.84 -6.58
N THR A 49 -19.68 18.16 -6.63
CA THR A 49 -18.68 17.54 -5.76
C THR A 49 -18.93 17.87 -4.28
N ARG A 50 -19.22 19.13 -3.92
CA ARG A 50 -19.52 19.51 -2.54
C ARG A 50 -20.78 18.85 -1.98
N THR A 51 -21.81 18.69 -2.81
CA THR A 51 -23.06 18.01 -2.39
C THR A 51 -22.88 16.50 -2.28
N TYR A 52 -22.09 15.87 -3.17
CA TYR A 52 -21.71 14.46 -3.04
C TYR A 52 -20.85 14.19 -1.79
N GLU A 53 -19.86 15.04 -1.51
CA GLU A 53 -19.00 14.95 -0.32
C GLU A 53 -19.81 15.13 0.97
N ALA A 54 -20.70 16.14 1.03
CA ALA A 54 -21.54 16.39 2.20
C ALA A 54 -22.55 15.26 2.47
N GLN A 55 -23.08 14.60 1.43
CA GLN A 55 -24.02 13.48 1.59
C GLN A 55 -23.35 12.17 1.99
N HIS A 56 -22.08 11.92 1.61
CA HIS A 56 -21.33 10.72 2.02
C HIS A 56 -20.68 10.85 3.41
N THR A 57 -20.51 12.08 3.91
CA THR A 57 -19.89 12.30 5.23
C THR A 57 -20.77 11.80 6.38
N GLN A 58 -22.09 11.68 6.22
CA GLN A 58 -22.98 11.28 7.33
C GLN A 58 -23.00 9.76 7.58
N SER A 59 -22.76 8.94 6.56
CA SER A 59 -22.72 7.47 6.65
C SER A 59 -21.34 6.91 6.98
N ASP A 60 -20.26 7.66 6.72
CA ASP A 60 -18.88 7.25 6.94
C ASP A 60 -18.39 7.40 8.41
N ILE A 61 -19.25 7.85 9.34
CA ILE A 61 -18.89 8.08 10.76
C ILE A 61 -19.47 7.00 11.67
N MET A 62 -19.56 5.76 11.20
CA MET A 62 -19.75 4.61 12.09
C MET A 62 -18.42 4.30 12.76
N LEU A 63 -18.08 5.05 13.81
CA LEU A 63 -16.89 4.77 14.61
C LEU A 63 -17.02 3.39 15.26
N VAL A 64 -16.09 2.50 14.92
CA VAL A 64 -15.91 1.24 15.64
C VAL A 64 -15.71 1.52 17.14
N SER A 65 -16.21 0.64 18.01
CA SER A 65 -16.06 0.83 19.46
C SER A 65 -14.59 0.93 19.86
N GLU A 66 -14.29 1.64 20.96
CA GLU A 66 -12.92 1.77 21.49
C GLU A 66 -12.26 0.40 21.71
N PHE A 67 -13.01 -0.57 22.24
CA PHE A 67 -12.54 -1.94 22.38
C PHE A 67 -12.11 -2.57 21.04
N LYS A 68 -12.91 -2.39 19.97
CA LYS A 68 -12.58 -2.91 18.63
C LYS A 68 -11.37 -2.17 18.06
N GLN A 69 -11.26 -0.85 18.24
CA GLN A 69 -10.09 -0.06 17.80
C GLN A 69 -8.80 -0.56 18.44
N LEU A 70 -8.77 -0.67 19.78
CA LEU A 70 -7.60 -1.14 20.52
C LEU A 70 -7.22 -2.57 20.14
N LYS A 71 -8.22 -3.44 19.91
CA LYS A 71 -7.97 -4.82 19.46
C LYS A 71 -7.36 -4.85 18.06
N LEU A 72 -7.92 -4.10 17.10
CA LEU A 72 -7.41 -4.04 15.73
C LEU A 72 -5.99 -3.50 15.69
N GLU A 73 -5.69 -2.46 16.48
CA GLU A 73 -4.35 -1.90 16.58
C GLU A 73 -3.35 -2.90 17.19
N LYS A 74 -3.73 -3.57 18.29
CA LYS A 74 -2.89 -4.58 18.94
C LYS A 74 -2.64 -5.79 18.04
N GLU A 75 -3.63 -6.19 17.25
CA GLU A 75 -3.57 -7.36 16.36
C GLU A 75 -3.20 -7.01 14.91
N ALA A 76 -2.83 -5.76 14.63
CA ALA A 76 -2.64 -5.26 13.26
C ALA A 76 -1.67 -6.13 12.43
N GLN A 77 -0.51 -6.51 12.99
CA GLN A 77 0.46 -7.36 12.29
C GLN A 77 -0.14 -8.71 11.89
N LYS A 78 -0.85 -9.34 12.83
CA LYS A 78 -1.50 -10.64 12.61
C LYS A 78 -2.58 -10.52 11.54
N ASN A 79 -3.35 -9.43 11.55
CA ASN A 79 -4.41 -9.19 10.57
C ASN A 79 -3.83 -9.02 9.17
N TRP A 80 -2.74 -8.27 9.02
CA TRP A 80 -2.02 -8.17 7.75
C TRP A 80 -1.43 -9.51 7.31
N ASP A 81 -0.77 -10.29 8.19
CA ASP A 81 -0.24 -11.61 7.83
C ASP A 81 -1.34 -12.58 7.36
N LEU A 82 -2.51 -12.55 8.01
CA LEU A 82 -3.68 -13.33 7.62
C LEU A 82 -4.26 -12.87 6.27
N PHE A 83 -4.28 -11.56 6.00
CA PHE A 83 -4.67 -11.04 4.70
C PHE A 83 -3.78 -11.62 3.59
N TYR A 84 -2.45 -11.55 3.74
CA TYR A 84 -1.50 -12.11 2.77
C TYR A 84 -1.65 -13.64 2.66
N LYS A 85 -1.92 -14.33 3.77
CA LYS A 85 -2.14 -15.78 3.76
C LYS A 85 -3.36 -16.16 2.91
N ARG A 86 -4.43 -15.38 2.99
CA ARG A 86 -5.69 -15.63 2.29
C ARG A 86 -5.60 -15.24 0.81
N ASN A 87 -4.96 -14.13 0.50
CA ASN A 87 -4.99 -13.52 -0.83
C ASN A 87 -3.75 -13.81 -1.70
N SER A 88 -2.69 -14.38 -1.12
CA SER A 88 -1.43 -14.69 -1.81
C SER A 88 -0.87 -13.46 -2.54
N THR A 89 -0.66 -13.52 -3.86
CA THR A 89 -0.03 -12.45 -4.65
C THR A 89 -0.98 -11.71 -5.60
N ASN A 90 -2.25 -12.13 -5.74
CA ASN A 90 -3.10 -11.74 -6.87
C ASN A 90 -4.15 -10.65 -6.54
N PHE A 91 -3.95 -9.87 -5.47
CA PHE A 91 -4.95 -8.93 -4.95
C PHE A 91 -4.76 -7.49 -5.42
N PHE A 92 -3.55 -7.11 -5.85
CA PHE A 92 -3.28 -5.84 -6.52
C PHE A 92 -2.63 -6.09 -7.88
N LYS A 93 -2.80 -5.15 -8.81
CA LYS A 93 -2.10 -5.16 -10.10
C LYS A 93 -0.71 -4.54 -9.95
N ASP A 94 0.20 -4.99 -10.79
CA ASP A 94 1.51 -4.37 -10.97
C ASP A 94 1.38 -2.91 -11.40
N ARG A 95 2.22 -2.05 -10.82
CA ARG A 95 2.23 -0.60 -11.01
C ARG A 95 3.25 -0.19 -12.06
N HIS A 96 3.00 -0.55 -13.31
CA HIS A 96 3.83 -0.16 -14.48
C HIS A 96 3.68 1.32 -14.90
N TRP A 97 3.32 2.20 -13.98
CA TRP A 97 3.13 3.64 -14.27
C TRP A 97 4.09 4.52 -13.47
N THR A 98 4.80 3.98 -12.49
CA THR A 98 5.58 4.78 -11.54
C THR A 98 6.73 5.54 -12.20
N THR A 99 7.48 4.94 -13.11
CA THR A 99 8.54 5.64 -13.86
C THR A 99 8.02 6.67 -14.87
N ARG A 100 6.76 6.55 -15.28
CA ARG A 100 6.10 7.50 -16.18
C ARG A 100 5.60 8.73 -15.44
N GLU A 101 5.06 8.55 -14.24
CA GLU A 101 4.42 9.62 -13.47
C GLU A 101 5.40 10.33 -12.52
N PHE A 102 6.49 9.69 -12.10
CA PHE A 102 7.50 10.27 -11.21
C PHE A 102 8.80 10.55 -11.97
N GLU A 103 8.86 11.72 -12.62
CA GLU A 103 10.09 12.19 -13.27
C GLU A 103 11.22 12.40 -12.25
N GLU A 104 10.87 12.59 -10.98
CA GLU A 104 11.79 12.67 -9.83
C GLU A 104 12.71 11.45 -9.74
N LEU A 105 12.24 10.26 -10.13
CA LEU A 105 13.07 9.05 -10.16
C LEU A 105 14.24 9.15 -11.17
N LYS A 106 14.13 10.03 -12.17
CA LYS A 106 15.19 10.32 -13.13
C LYS A 106 16.04 11.50 -12.68
N THR A 107 15.44 12.51 -12.06
CA THR A 107 16.15 13.75 -11.68
C THR A 107 16.95 13.63 -10.38
N CYS A 108 16.71 12.61 -9.55
CA CYS A 108 17.53 12.30 -8.38
C CYS A 108 18.97 11.85 -8.71
N ARG A 109 19.28 11.63 -10.00
CA ARG A 109 20.62 11.23 -10.45
C ARG A 109 21.37 12.45 -10.99
N GLU A 110 22.55 12.74 -10.44
CA GLU A 110 23.45 13.77 -10.98
C GLU A 110 24.16 13.31 -12.25
N PHE A 111 24.37 11.98 -12.40
CA PHE A 111 25.04 11.37 -13.55
C PHE A 111 24.27 10.14 -14.06
N GLU A 112 24.32 9.87 -15.38
CA GLU A 112 23.58 8.76 -16.03
C GLU A 112 23.79 7.38 -15.39
N ASN A 113 24.95 7.14 -14.76
CA ASN A 113 25.29 5.85 -14.14
C ASN A 113 25.29 5.88 -12.59
N GLN A 114 24.87 6.99 -11.97
CA GLN A 114 24.77 7.05 -10.52
C GLN A 114 23.66 6.11 -10.07
N ARG A 115 23.95 5.20 -9.14
CA ARG A 115 22.96 4.28 -8.60
C ARG A 115 21.96 5.01 -7.70
N LEU A 116 20.67 4.84 -7.97
CA LEU A 116 19.58 5.37 -7.14
C LEU A 116 19.25 4.37 -6.04
N THR A 117 19.18 4.83 -4.79
CA THR A 117 18.83 4.01 -3.63
C THR A 117 17.44 4.41 -3.12
N MET A 118 16.51 3.47 -3.13
CA MET A 118 15.12 3.70 -2.76
C MET A 118 14.67 2.85 -1.57
N LEU A 119 13.70 3.36 -0.83
CA LEU A 119 12.91 2.61 0.15
C LEU A 119 11.46 2.47 -0.32
N GLU A 120 11.00 1.25 -0.53
CA GLU A 120 9.58 0.92 -0.61
C GLU A 120 9.10 0.44 0.76
N ALA A 121 8.49 1.36 1.52
CA ALA A 121 7.83 1.05 2.76
C ALA A 121 6.43 0.50 2.46
N GLY A 122 6.05 -0.61 3.11
CA GLY A 122 4.82 -1.35 2.79
C GLY A 122 4.88 -2.02 1.42
N CYS A 123 5.97 -2.73 1.12
CA CYS A 123 6.20 -3.30 -0.21
C CYS A 123 5.18 -4.38 -0.64
N GLY A 124 4.42 -4.93 0.31
CA GLY A 124 3.50 -6.03 0.08
C GLY A 124 4.17 -7.19 -0.64
N VAL A 125 3.56 -7.63 -1.74
CA VAL A 125 4.10 -8.72 -2.58
C VAL A 125 4.97 -8.22 -3.74
N GLY A 126 5.32 -6.94 -3.77
CA GLY A 126 6.24 -6.36 -4.75
C GLY A 126 5.60 -5.81 -6.03
N ASN A 127 4.30 -5.48 -6.01
CA ASN A 127 3.59 -4.92 -7.18
C ASN A 127 4.12 -3.55 -7.63
N CYS A 128 4.84 -2.81 -6.79
CA CYS A 128 5.58 -1.60 -7.19
C CYS A 128 7.06 -1.94 -7.41
N LEU A 129 7.63 -2.74 -6.51
CA LEU A 129 9.00 -3.23 -6.53
C LEU A 129 9.46 -3.80 -7.87
N PHE A 130 8.80 -4.85 -8.37
CA PHE A 130 9.30 -5.63 -9.51
C PHE A 130 9.24 -4.86 -10.83
N PRO A 131 8.15 -4.15 -11.16
CA PRO A 131 8.15 -3.25 -12.32
C PRO A 131 9.32 -2.25 -12.32
N LEU A 132 9.65 -1.67 -11.17
CA LEU A 132 10.79 -0.74 -11.07
C LEU A 132 12.14 -1.41 -11.33
N LEU A 133 12.35 -2.62 -10.78
CA LEU A 133 13.58 -3.40 -10.98
C LEU A 133 13.74 -3.90 -12.43
N GLU A 134 12.63 -4.13 -13.13
CA GLU A 134 12.62 -4.53 -14.54
C GLU A 134 12.97 -3.36 -15.47
N GLU A 135 12.56 -2.15 -15.12
CA GLU A 135 12.75 -0.96 -15.96
C GLU A 135 14.11 -0.28 -15.78
N ASP A 136 14.72 -0.36 -14.59
CA ASP A 136 15.98 0.33 -14.28
C ASP A 136 16.97 -0.56 -13.52
N HIS A 137 18.06 -0.96 -14.18
CA HIS A 137 19.11 -1.78 -13.56
C HIS A 137 20.07 -1.01 -12.66
N HIS A 138 20.01 0.34 -12.65
CA HIS A 138 20.83 1.20 -11.80
C HIS A 138 20.10 1.62 -10.53
N ILE A 139 19.12 0.85 -10.08
CA ILE A 139 18.41 1.05 -8.83
C ILE A 139 18.84 0.02 -7.77
N PHE A 140 18.82 0.41 -6.50
CA PHE A 140 18.79 -0.49 -5.37
C PHE A 140 17.56 -0.20 -4.54
N ILE A 141 16.75 -1.21 -4.23
CA ILE A 141 15.52 -1.01 -3.46
C ILE A 141 15.59 -1.76 -2.14
N TYR A 142 15.56 -1.02 -1.05
CA TYR A 142 15.18 -1.54 0.25
C TYR A 142 13.65 -1.68 0.28
N ALA A 143 13.15 -2.88 0.54
CA ALA A 143 11.72 -3.17 0.56
C ALA A 143 11.35 -3.68 1.94
N CYS A 144 10.46 -2.99 2.64
CA CYS A 144 10.00 -3.45 3.95
C CYS A 144 8.49 -3.54 4.05
N ASP A 145 8.02 -4.51 4.82
CA ASP A 145 6.60 -4.66 5.14
C ASP A 145 6.43 -5.07 6.60
N PHE A 146 5.28 -4.70 7.17
CA PHE A 146 4.92 -5.06 8.54
C PHE A 146 4.66 -6.57 8.67
N SER A 147 4.17 -7.18 7.60
CA SER A 147 3.89 -8.61 7.48
C SER A 147 5.14 -9.40 7.08
N PRO A 148 5.59 -10.38 7.89
CA PRO A 148 6.70 -11.24 7.51
C PRO A 148 6.37 -12.10 6.27
N ARG A 149 5.09 -12.44 6.06
CA ARG A 149 4.64 -13.17 4.87
C ARG A 149 4.72 -12.35 3.59
N ALA A 150 4.46 -11.04 3.65
CA ALA A 150 4.63 -10.16 2.49
C ALA A 150 6.10 -10.17 2.02
N VAL A 151 7.02 -9.97 2.96
CA VAL A 151 8.47 -10.07 2.74
C VAL A 151 8.87 -11.44 2.20
N GLN A 152 8.26 -12.52 2.71
CA GLN A 152 8.47 -13.86 2.19
C GLN A 152 8.06 -13.98 0.72
N PHE A 153 6.90 -13.45 0.33
CA PHE A 153 6.45 -13.48 -1.06
C PHE A 153 7.38 -12.70 -1.99
N VAL A 154 7.87 -11.53 -1.56
CA VAL A 154 8.90 -10.78 -2.31
C VAL A 154 10.15 -11.63 -2.52
N LYS A 155 10.69 -12.24 -1.46
CA LYS A 155 11.90 -13.08 -1.54
C LYS A 155 11.74 -14.36 -2.36
N GLN A 156 10.51 -14.86 -2.49
CA GLN A 156 10.19 -16.06 -3.28
C GLN A 156 9.91 -15.76 -4.75
N ASN A 157 9.75 -14.48 -5.11
CA ASN A 157 9.54 -14.09 -6.50
C ASN A 157 10.80 -14.41 -7.34
N PRO A 158 10.67 -15.04 -8.53
CA PRO A 158 11.82 -15.33 -9.40
C PRO A 158 12.64 -14.10 -9.82
N CYS A 159 12.04 -12.91 -9.84
CA CYS A 159 12.71 -11.65 -10.15
C CYS A 159 13.45 -11.05 -8.94
N TYR A 160 13.36 -11.65 -7.76
CA TYR A 160 14.10 -11.17 -6.58
C TYR A 160 15.60 -11.40 -6.75
N ASN A 161 16.37 -10.32 -6.72
CA ASN A 161 17.82 -10.36 -6.78
C ASN A 161 18.40 -9.57 -5.58
N PRO A 162 19.20 -10.21 -4.69
CA PRO A 162 19.82 -9.52 -3.55
C PRO A 162 20.81 -8.41 -3.94
N ASP A 163 21.33 -8.40 -5.17
CA ASP A 163 22.23 -7.36 -5.67
C ASP A 163 21.51 -6.05 -5.99
N THR A 164 20.20 -6.09 -6.21
CA THR A 164 19.35 -4.95 -6.55
C THR A 164 18.22 -4.70 -5.55
N CYS A 165 17.96 -5.64 -4.64
CA CYS A 165 16.91 -5.49 -3.65
C CYS A 165 17.22 -6.19 -2.31
N LYS A 166 16.98 -5.49 -1.20
CA LYS A 166 16.97 -6.08 0.14
C LYS A 166 15.56 -6.00 0.74
N ALA A 167 14.91 -7.15 0.85
CA ALA A 167 13.60 -7.26 1.49
C ALA A 167 13.73 -7.63 2.98
N PHE A 168 13.02 -6.94 3.88
CA PHE A 168 13.05 -7.20 5.32
C PHE A 168 11.74 -6.84 6.03
N GLN A 169 11.46 -7.47 7.17
CA GLN A 169 10.29 -7.12 7.98
C GLN A 169 10.57 -5.86 8.78
N CYS A 170 9.59 -4.95 8.86
CA CYS A 170 9.68 -3.74 9.68
C CYS A 170 8.31 -3.23 10.11
N ASP A 171 8.10 -3.07 11.42
CA ASP A 171 7.08 -2.18 11.97
C ASP A 171 7.65 -0.76 12.03
N LEU A 172 7.27 0.08 11.06
CA LEU A 172 7.76 1.47 10.96
C LEU A 172 7.56 2.29 12.24
N THR A 173 6.62 1.89 13.10
CA THR A 173 6.28 2.59 14.35
C THR A 173 7.08 2.11 15.56
N LYS A 174 7.86 1.04 15.44
CA LYS A 174 8.60 0.42 16.55
C LYS A 174 10.06 0.06 16.23
N ASP A 175 10.28 -0.53 15.07
CA ASP A 175 11.58 -1.08 14.68
C ASP A 175 12.44 0.02 14.04
N SER A 176 13.76 0.00 14.24
CA SER A 176 14.63 1.00 13.61
C SER A 176 14.92 0.62 12.16
N LEU A 177 14.63 1.50 11.20
CA LEU A 177 15.01 1.26 9.80
C LEU A 177 16.54 1.16 9.65
N THR A 178 17.29 1.80 10.54
CA THR A 178 18.76 1.78 10.54
C THR A 178 19.37 0.40 10.81
N ASP A 179 18.57 -0.56 11.32
CA ASP A 179 19.01 -1.93 11.52
C ASP A 179 19.21 -2.66 10.17
N ASN A 180 18.57 -2.17 9.11
CA ASN A 180 18.60 -2.76 7.78
C ASN A 180 19.15 -1.83 6.70
N ILE A 181 19.07 -0.52 6.90
CA ILE A 181 19.44 0.51 5.93
C ILE A 181 20.46 1.45 6.60
N PRO A 182 21.58 1.79 5.96
CA PRO A 182 22.47 2.82 6.51
C PRO A 182 21.73 4.15 6.71
N ALA A 183 22.07 4.91 7.76
CA ALA A 183 21.58 6.28 7.91
C ALA A 183 22.02 7.14 6.70
N ASP A 184 21.24 8.17 6.36
CA ASP A 184 21.55 9.13 5.30
C ASP A 184 21.97 8.45 3.98
N SER A 185 21.20 7.46 3.50
CA SER A 185 21.57 6.66 2.32
C SER A 185 20.46 6.42 1.30
N VAL A 186 19.24 6.85 1.60
CA VAL A 186 18.07 6.69 0.74
C VAL A 186 17.77 8.02 0.03
N ASP A 187 17.68 7.97 -1.30
CA ASP A 187 17.35 9.10 -2.16
C ASP A 187 15.84 9.33 -2.20
N VAL A 188 15.05 8.26 -2.32
CA VAL A 188 13.59 8.32 -2.50
C VAL A 188 12.88 7.29 -1.64
N VAL A 189 11.77 7.69 -1.02
CA VAL A 189 10.90 6.81 -0.23
C VAL A 189 9.50 6.80 -0.81
N THR A 190 8.91 5.62 -0.95
CA THR A 190 7.49 5.45 -1.33
C THR A 190 6.69 4.87 -0.17
N LEU A 191 5.48 5.39 0.02
CA LEU A 191 4.55 5.06 1.12
C LEU A 191 3.14 4.79 0.58
N ILE A 192 3.03 3.95 -0.45
CA ILE A 192 1.75 3.71 -1.15
C ILE A 192 0.79 2.95 -0.25
N PHE A 193 -0.30 3.60 0.18
CA PHE A 193 -1.30 3.06 1.13
C PHE A 193 -0.75 2.66 2.51
N VAL A 194 0.39 3.23 2.93
CA VAL A 194 1.03 2.88 4.20
C VAL A 194 0.53 3.73 5.36
N LEU A 195 0.59 5.06 5.23
CA LEU A 195 0.24 5.95 6.33
C LEU A 195 -1.23 5.79 6.74
N SER A 196 -2.13 5.56 5.79
CA SER A 196 -3.55 5.32 6.04
C SER A 196 -3.83 4.02 6.82
N ALA A 197 -2.90 3.06 6.80
CA ALA A 197 -2.95 1.84 7.60
C ALA A 197 -2.29 1.97 8.99
N ILE A 198 -1.68 3.12 9.30
CA ILE A 198 -1.04 3.40 10.60
C ILE A 198 -1.97 4.30 11.43
N HIS A 199 -2.07 4.03 12.74
CA HIS A 199 -2.84 4.91 13.63
C HIS A 199 -2.30 6.35 13.54
N PRO A 200 -3.13 7.40 13.42
CA PRO A 200 -2.67 8.78 13.26
C PRO A 200 -1.62 9.21 14.28
N ASP A 201 -1.80 8.87 15.55
CA ASP A 201 -0.84 9.19 16.63
C ASP A 201 0.54 8.54 16.45
N LYS A 202 0.65 7.49 15.63
CA LYS A 202 1.89 6.78 15.30
C LYS A 202 2.49 7.19 13.96
N MET A 203 1.77 7.93 13.12
CA MET A 203 2.32 8.42 11.85
C MET A 203 3.58 9.28 12.04
N PRO A 204 3.66 10.19 13.04
CA PRO A 204 4.90 10.94 13.29
C PRO A 204 6.11 10.04 13.57
N LEU A 205 5.93 8.95 14.31
CA LEU A 205 6.99 7.99 14.60
C LEU A 205 7.48 7.29 13.32
N ALA A 206 6.55 6.89 12.44
CA ALA A 206 6.90 6.28 11.17
C ALA A 206 7.68 7.24 10.27
N VAL A 207 7.25 8.50 10.18
CA VAL A 207 7.93 9.52 9.38
C VAL A 207 9.31 9.86 9.96
N GLU A 208 9.44 9.99 11.28
CA GLU A 208 10.73 10.24 11.93
C GLU A 208 11.70 9.07 11.70
N ASN A 209 11.21 7.83 11.77
CA ASN A 209 12.02 6.65 11.48
C ASN A 209 12.52 6.63 10.03
N ILE A 210 11.65 6.97 9.07
CA ILE A 210 12.01 7.09 7.65
C ILE A 210 13.03 8.20 7.43
N TYR A 211 12.87 9.35 8.08
CA TYR A 211 13.78 10.48 7.94
C TYR A 211 15.23 10.11 8.32
N LYS A 212 15.43 9.21 9.29
CA LYS A 212 16.78 8.75 9.72
C LYS A 212 17.59 8.05 8.63
N VAL A 213 16.95 7.53 7.59
CA VAL A 213 17.64 6.84 6.49
C VAL A 213 17.69 7.65 5.21
N MET A 214 16.95 8.76 5.13
CA MET A 214 16.97 9.66 3.98
C MET A 214 18.17 10.60 4.07
N PHE A 215 18.71 11.01 2.92
CA PHE A 215 19.66 12.12 2.91
C PHE A 215 19.03 13.38 3.54
N PRO A 216 19.78 14.14 4.35
CA PRO A 216 19.30 15.40 4.89
C PRO A 216 19.01 16.39 3.76
N LEU A 217 17.85 17.05 3.85
CA LEU A 217 17.42 18.13 2.95
C LEU A 217 18.26 19.40 3.12
#